data_AF-A0A354FCU6-F1
#
_entry.id   AF-A0A354FCU6-F1
#
_cell.length_a   1.000
_cell.length_b   1.000
_cell.length_c   1.000
_cell.angle_alpha   90.00
_cell.angle_beta   90.00
_cell.angle_gamma   90.00
#
_symmetry.space_group_name_H-M   'P 1'
#
loop_
_entity.id
_entity.type
_entity.pdbx_description
1 polymer ?
#
loop_
_entity_poly.entity_id
_entity_poly.type
_entity_poly.pdbx_seq_one_letter_code
_entity_poly.pdbx_strand_id
1 'polypeptide(L)' 'VAPPKAGKTFLLKKIANAITRNHPDIYLIVLLIDERPEEVTDMQRSVDGEVVSSTFDEPPENHVKVSDMVLERA' A
#
# COMPACT_ATOMS: atom_id res chain seq x y z
N VAL A 1 -5.63 -9.60 -12.71
CA VAL A 1 -5.99 -8.22 -13.11
C VAL A 1 -7.40 -7.96 -12.63
N ALA A 2 -7.61 -6.94 -11.80
CA ALA A 2 -8.93 -6.59 -11.26
C ALA A 2 -9.47 -5.34 -11.98
N PRO A 3 -10.74 -5.32 -12.43
CA PRO A 3 -11.32 -4.13 -13.02
C PRO A 3 -11.49 -3.00 -11.98
N PRO A 4 -11.60 -1.74 -12.41
CA PRO A 4 -11.91 -0.62 -11.52
C PRO A 4 -13.15 -0.93 -10.66
N LYS A 5 -13.11 -0.56 -9.37
CA LYS A 5 -14.19 -0.81 -8.38
C LYS A 5 -14.50 -2.29 -8.09
N ALA A 6 -13.63 -3.23 -8.48
CA ALA A 6 -13.80 -4.65 -8.18
C ALA A 6 -13.46 -5.05 -6.73
N GLY A 7 -13.19 -4.09 -5.85
CA GLY A 7 -12.85 -4.37 -4.45
C GLY A 7 -11.39 -4.76 -4.21
N LYS A 8 -10.46 -4.42 -5.12
CA LYS A 8 -9.00 -4.55 -4.95
C LYS A 8 -8.57 -4.07 -3.56
N THR A 9 -8.94 -2.85 -3.20
CA THR A 9 -8.52 -2.18 -1.96
C THR A 9 -9.00 -2.96 -0.74
N PHE A 10 -10.25 -3.43 -0.78
CA PHE A 10 -10.83 -4.25 0.28
C PHE A 10 -10.13 -5.61 0.43
N LEU A 11 -9.78 -6.25 -0.69
CA LEU A 11 -9.03 -7.51 -0.68
C LEU A 11 -7.63 -7.32 -0.08
N LEU A 12 -6.89 -6.29 -0.52
CA LEU A 12 -5.54 -6.01 -0.03
C LEU A 12 -5.53 -5.74 1.49
N LYS A 13 -6.49 -4.96 1.99
CA LYS A 13 -6.66 -4.74 3.43
C LYS A 13 -6.89 -6.04 4.20
N LYS A 14 -7.72 -6.95 3.68
CA LYS A 14 -7.97 -8.25 4.31
C LYS A 14 -6.71 -9.09 4.37
N ILE A 15 -5.90 -9.08 3.31
CA ILE A 15 -4.63 -9.81 3.26
C ILE A 15 -3.67 -9.21 4.28
N ALA A 16 -3.48 -7.89 4.28
CA ALA A 16 -2.61 -7.20 5.23
C ALA A 16 -2.99 -7.50 6.69
N ASN A 17 -4.27 -7.35 7.04
CA ASN A 17 -4.78 -7.64 8.38
C ASN A 17 -4.81 -9.12 8.77
N ALA A 18 -4.70 -10.03 7.79
CA ALA A 18 -4.53 -11.45 8.06
C ALA A 18 -3.05 -11.75 8.35
N ILE A 19 -2.12 -11.14 7.59
CA ILE A 19 -0.68 -11.29 7.81
C ILE A 19 -0.31 -10.78 9.20
N THR A 20 -0.68 -9.55 9.54
CA THR A 20 -0.28 -8.90 10.82
C THR A 20 -0.81 -9.64 12.04
N ARG A 21 -1.99 -10.26 11.92
CA ARG A 21 -2.61 -11.05 12.99
C ARG A 21 -1.96 -12.42 13.16
N ASN A 22 -1.64 -13.08 12.07
CA ASN A 22 -1.14 -14.46 12.09
C ASN A 22 0.38 -14.54 12.23
N HIS A 23 1.08 -13.47 11.85
CA HIS A 23 2.54 -13.36 11.83
C HIS A 23 2.98 -11.98 12.37
N PRO A 24 2.83 -11.74 13.69
CA PRO A 24 3.12 -10.44 14.30
C PRO A 24 4.61 -10.07 14.32
N ASP A 25 5.48 -11.02 13.99
CA ASP A 25 6.94 -10.87 13.87
C ASP A 25 7.37 -10.37 12.48
N ILE A 26 6.48 -10.40 11.49
CA ILE A 26 6.77 -9.92 10.13
C ILE A 26 6.65 -8.40 10.06
N TYR A 27 7.65 -7.77 9.45
CA TYR A 27 7.56 -6.38 9.04
C TYR A 27 6.76 -6.25 7.75
N LEU A 28 5.54 -5.71 7.85
CA LEU A 28 4.66 -5.50 6.70
C LEU A 28 4.83 -4.09 6.15
N ILE A 29 5.21 -4.00 4.87
CA ILE A 29 5.22 -2.76 4.08
C ILE A 29 4.11 -2.84 3.02
N VAL A 30 3.27 -1.81 2.95
CA VAL A 30 2.26 -1.61 1.91
C VAL A 30 2.66 -0.41 1.07
N LEU A 31 3.07 -0.67 -0.18
CA LEU A 31 3.43 0.37 -1.16
C LEU A 31 2.22 0.69 -2.06
N LEU A 32 1.81 1.95 -2.09
CA LEU A 32 0.73 2.46 -2.95
C LEU A 32 1.27 3.50 -3.93
N ILE A 33 1.18 3.22 -5.23
CA ILE A 33 1.65 4.10 -6.31
C ILE A 33 0.48 4.51 -7.19
N ASP A 34 0.46 5.78 -7.60
CA ASP A 34 -0.51 6.36 -8.53
C ASP A 34 -1.96 6.12 -8.07
N GLU A 35 -2.17 6.14 -6.75
CA GLU A 35 -3.46 5.87 -6.12
C GLU A 35 -4.10 7.17 -5.62
N ARG A 36 -5.42 7.16 -5.44
CA ARG A 36 -6.14 8.33 -4.92
C ARG A 36 -5.82 8.62 -3.46
N PRO A 37 -5.65 9.89 -3.04
CA PRO A 37 -5.35 10.25 -1.65
C PRO A 37 -6.35 9.70 -0.63
N GLU A 38 -7.63 9.63 -0.98
CA GLU A 38 -8.66 9.04 -0.11
C GLU A 38 -8.48 7.53 0.09
N GLU A 39 -8.01 6.80 -0.92
CA GLU A 39 -7.74 5.37 -0.83
C GLU A 39 -6.44 5.10 -0.04
N VAL A 40 -5.44 5.98 -0.16
CA VAL A 40 -4.23 5.94 0.68
C VAL A 40 -4.57 6.17 2.15
N THR A 41 -5.34 7.21 2.45
CA THR A 41 -5.77 7.54 3.82
C THR A 41 -6.57 6.38 4.43
N ASP A 42 -7.43 5.78 3.63
CA ASP A 42 -8.24 4.63 4.03
C ASP A 42 -7.37 3.38 4.32
N MET A 43 -6.30 3.14 3.55
CA MET A 43 -5.34 2.07 3.82
C MET A 43 -4.55 2.32 5.11
N GLN A 44 -4.01 3.53 5.29
CA GLN A 44 -3.23 3.93 6.46
C GLN A 44 -3.99 3.74 7.78
N ARG A 45 -5.30 3.99 7.77
CA ARG A 45 -6.16 3.81 8.96
C ARG A 45 -6.61 2.36 9.19
N SER A 46 -6.48 1.50 8.18
CA SER A 46 -7.10 0.17 8.20
C SER A 46 -6.11 -0.99 8.37
N VAL A 47 -4.80 -0.74 8.23
CA VAL A 47 -3.75 -1.76 8.25
C VAL A 47 -2.74 -1.42 9.33
N ASP A 48 -2.37 -2.42 10.13
CA ASP A 48 -1.30 -2.33 11.12
C ASP A 48 0.05 -2.69 10.48
N GLY A 49 0.69 -1.70 9.83
CA GLY A 49 1.94 -1.88 9.11
C GLY A 49 2.46 -0.56 8.55
N GLU A 50 3.67 -0.57 7.97
CA GLU A 50 4.18 0.61 7.30
C GLU A 50 3.45 0.81 5.98
N VAL A 51 2.82 1.97 5.79
CA VAL A 51 2.19 2.34 4.52
C VAL A 51 3.01 3.45 3.88
N VAL A 52 3.63 3.14 2.74
CA VAL A 52 4.39 4.09 1.93
C VAL A 52 3.61 4.38 0.66
N SER A 53 3.53 5.64 0.24
CA SER A 53 2.70 6.02 -0.91
C SER A 53 3.26 7.16 -1.74
N SER A 54 2.96 7.14 -3.04
CA SER A 54 3.08 8.26 -3.97
C SER A 54 1.76 8.36 -4.74
N THR A 55 0.97 9.38 -4.47
CA THR A 55 -0.40 9.58 -5.01
C THR A 55 -0.37 10.04 -6.46
N PHE A 56 -1.51 9.94 -7.17
CA PHE A 56 -1.58 10.25 -8.62
C PHE A 56 -1.21 11.69 -9.01
N ASP A 57 -1.20 12.61 -8.06
CA ASP A 57 -0.81 14.02 -8.25
C ASP A 57 0.71 14.23 -8.22
N GLU A 58 1.48 13.20 -7.87
CA GLU A 58 2.94 13.24 -7.90
C GLU A 58 3.51 12.97 -9.32
N PRO A 59 4.68 13.52 -9.66
CA PRO A 59 5.37 13.20 -10.91
C PRO A 59 5.75 11.71 -11.01
N PRO A 60 5.78 11.12 -12.21
CA PRO A 60 6.19 9.72 -12.40
C PRO A 60 7.57 9.39 -11.83
N GLU A 61 8.51 10.34 -11.84
CA GLU A 61 9.85 10.17 -11.26
C GLU A 61 9.79 9.92 -9.75
N ASN A 62 8.82 10.53 -9.05
CA ASN A 62 8.60 10.28 -7.63
C ASN A 62 8.06 8.87 -7.40
N HIS A 63 7.16 8.36 -8.26
CA HIS A 63 6.68 6.98 -8.15
C HIS A 63 7.82 5.95 -8.23
N VAL A 64 8.72 6.14 -9.19
CA VAL A 64 9.89 5.26 -9.38
C VAL A 64 10.80 5.35 -8.17
N LYS A 65 11.19 6.57 -7.79
CA LYS A 65 12.09 6.80 -6.65
C LYS A 65 11.55 6.22 -5.35
N VAL A 66 10.27 6.43 -5.04
CA VAL A 66 9.63 5.89 -3.83
C VAL A 66 9.61 4.37 -3.88
N SER A 67 9.32 3.77 -5.04
CA SER A 67 9.33 2.31 -5.20
C SER A 67 10.72 1.72 -4.99
N ASP A 68 11.76 2.33 -5.56
CA ASP A 68 13.15 1.89 -5.42
C ASP A 68 13.61 1.97 -3.95
N MET A 69 13.31 3.08 -3.28
CA MET A 69 13.63 3.26 -1.86
C MET A 69 12.95 2.22 -0.95
N VAL A 70 11.71 1.83 -1.27
CA VAL A 70 10.99 0.78 -0.53
C VAL A 70 11.60 -0.58 -0.81
N LEU A 71 11.97 -0.86 -2.07
CA LEU A 71 12.61 -2.11 -2.45
C LEU A 71 13.97 -2.30 -1.78
N GLU A 72 14.77 -1.25 -1.64
CA GLU A 72 16.06 -1.30 -0.94
C GLU A 72 15.94 -1.57 0.56
N ARG A 73 14.77 -1.27 1.15
CA ARG A 73 14.49 -1.46 2.58
C ARG A 73 13.88 -2.82 2.91
N ALA A 74 13.39 -3.55 1.91
CA ALA A 74 12.69 -4.83 2.07
C ALA A 74 13.67 -6.02 2.14
#